data_AF-A0A7X3FLD2-F1
#
_entry.id   AF-A0A7X3FLD2-F1
#
_cell.length_a   1.000
_cell.length_b   1.000
_cell.length_c   1.000
_cell.angle_alpha   90.00
_cell.angle_beta   90.00
_cell.angle_gamma   90.00
#
_symmetry.space_group_name_H-M   'P 1'
#
loop_
_entity.id
_entity.type
_entity.pdbx_description
1 polymer ?
#
loop_
_entity_poly.entity_id
_entity_poly.type
_entity_poly.pdbx_seq_one_letter_code
_entity_poly.pdbx_strand_id
1 'polypeptide(L)' 'MGAVTIPDLQLLGDLIRFEDILAKRCSEAAERSSDPELRRVFSELAELRLARARQLLTALRGAEI' A
#
# COMPACT_ATOMS: atom_id res chain seq x y z
N MET A 1 18.42 -17.80 7.95
CA MET A 1 17.81 -16.64 7.27
C MET A 1 18.86 -16.08 6.33
N GLY A 2 18.56 -16.00 5.02
CA GLY A 2 19.49 -15.41 4.05
C GLY A 2 19.54 -13.89 4.20
N ALA A 3 20.72 -13.30 4.00
CA ALA A 3 20.87 -11.85 4.05
C ALA A 3 20.00 -11.20 2.97
N VAL A 4 19.24 -10.16 3.34
CA VAL A 4 18.44 -9.37 2.39
C VAL A 4 19.38 -8.69 1.40
N THR A 5 19.12 -8.86 0.12
CA THR A 5 19.98 -8.31 -0.94
C THR A 5 19.47 -6.93 -1.39
N ILE A 6 20.32 -6.15 -2.04
CA ILE A 6 19.93 -4.85 -2.63
C ILE A 6 18.72 -5.00 -3.58
N PRO A 7 18.66 -6.00 -4.48
CA PRO A 7 17.45 -6.28 -5.28
C PRO A 7 16.18 -6.53 -4.45
N ASP A 8 16.28 -7.21 -3.32
CA ASP A 8 15.12 -7.46 -2.44
C ASP A 8 14.60 -6.15 -1.83
N LEU A 9 15.50 -5.26 -1.42
CA LEU A 9 15.15 -3.92 -0.91
C LEU A 9 14.49 -3.06 -1.99
N GLN A 10 14.97 -3.13 -3.24
CA GLN A 10 14.37 -2.43 -4.38
C GLN A 10 12.96 -2.94 -4.67
N LEU A 11 12.79 -4.26 -4.73
CA LEU A 11 11.48 -4.88 -4.94
C LEU A 11 10.49 -4.50 -3.84
N LEU A 12 10.92 -4.51 -2.57
CA LEU A 12 10.11 -4.05 -1.44
C LEU A 12 9.73 -2.57 -1.56
N GLY A 13 10.68 -1.72 -1.95
CA GLY A 13 10.43 -0.30 -2.20
C GLY A 13 9.37 -0.07 -3.29
N ASP A 14 9.44 -0.84 -4.37
CA ASP A 14 8.46 -0.77 -5.46
C ASP A 14 7.08 -1.28 -5.03
N LEU A 15 7.01 -2.36 -4.23
CA LEU A 15 5.75 -2.85 -3.66
C LEU A 15 5.11 -1.83 -2.71
N ILE A 16 5.90 -1.16 -1.86
CA ILE A 16 5.40 -0.08 -0.98
C ILE A 16 4.80 1.05 -1.82
N ARG A 17 5.51 1.49 -2.86
CA ARG A 17 5.03 2.55 -3.76
C ARG A 17 3.76 2.13 -4.49
N PHE A 18 3.69 0.88 -4.92
CA PHE A 18 2.51 0.33 -5.59
C PHE A 18 1.27 0.35 -4.70
N GLU A 19 1.37 -0.12 -3.44
CA GLU A 19 0.26 -0.10 -2.49
C GLU A 19 -0.20 1.33 -2.15
N ASP A 20 0.74 2.29 -2.04
CA ASP A 20 0.42 3.71 -1.84
C ASP A 20 -0.34 4.31 -3.04
N ILE A 21 0.08 3.99 -4.27
CA ILE A 21 -0.62 4.42 -5.49
C ILE A 21 -2.03 3.82 -5.56
N LEU A 22 -2.18 2.54 -5.22
CA LEU A 22 -3.51 1.91 -5.17
C LEU A 22 -4.41 2.57 -4.13
N ALA A 23 -3.88 2.87 -2.94
CA ALA A 23 -4.63 3.57 -1.90
C ALA A 23 -5.16 4.92 -2.41
N LYS A 24 -4.30 5.72 -3.05
CA LYS A 24 -4.68 7.01 -3.65
C LYS A 24 -5.77 6.85 -4.72
N ARG A 25 -5.60 5.91 -5.64
CA ARG A 25 -6.60 5.65 -6.69
C ARG A 25 -7.95 5.20 -6.15
N CYS A 26 -7.96 4.37 -5.10
CA CYS A 26 -9.19 4.00 -4.40
C CYS A 26 -9.85 5.21 -3.74
N SER A 27 -9.08 6.08 -3.07
CA SER A 27 -9.61 7.32 -2.49
C SER A 27 -10.24 8.24 -3.54
N GLU A 28 -9.54 8.48 -4.66
CA GLU A 28 -10.06 9.27 -5.79
C GLU A 28 -11.31 8.65 -6.42
N ALA A 29 -11.42 7.31 -6.45
CA ALA A 29 -12.60 6.62 -6.94
C ALA A 29 -13.79 6.76 -5.97
N ALA A 30 -13.54 6.72 -4.66
CA ALA A 30 -14.55 6.97 -3.64
C ALA A 30 -15.12 8.38 -3.75
N GLU A 31 -14.26 9.39 -3.88
CA GLU A 31 -14.64 10.81 -4.01
C GLU A 31 -15.50 11.08 -5.25
N ARG A 32 -15.21 10.39 -6.37
CA ARG A 32 -15.96 10.53 -7.62
C ARG A 32 -17.24 9.70 -7.68
N SER A 33 -17.44 8.75 -6.76
CA SER A 33 -18.62 7.88 -6.76
C SER A 33 -19.84 8.58 -6.18
N SER A 34 -20.92 8.63 -6.96
CA SER A 34 -22.25 9.01 -6.50
C SER A 34 -22.98 7.87 -5.78
N ASP A 35 -22.59 6.63 -6.05
CA ASP A 35 -23.12 5.43 -5.40
C ASP A 35 -22.53 5.29 -3.97
N PRO A 36 -23.38 5.26 -2.91
CA PRO A 36 -22.93 5.15 -1.53
C PRO A 36 -22.21 3.83 -1.20
N GLU A 37 -22.62 2.73 -1.82
CA GLU A 37 -22.02 1.43 -1.57
C GLU A 37 -20.65 1.33 -2.23
N LEU A 38 -20.54 1.78 -3.49
CA LEU A 38 -19.25 1.87 -4.17
C LEU A 38 -18.29 2.83 -3.45
N ARG A 39 -18.80 3.97 -2.97
CA ARG A 39 -18.00 4.91 -2.17
C ARG A 39 -17.42 4.23 -0.93
N ARG A 40 -18.26 3.52 -0.18
CA ARG A 40 -17.83 2.78 1.02
C ARG A 40 -16.75 1.74 0.66
N VAL A 41 -16.99 0.93 -0.36
CA VAL A 41 -16.04 -0.12 -0.80
C VAL A 41 -14.71 0.50 -1.21
N PHE A 42 -14.71 1.59 -1.99
CA PHE A 42 -13.48 2.26 -2.38
C PHE A 42 -12.74 2.89 -1.20
N SER A 43 -13.45 3.48 -0.22
CA SER A 43 -12.83 3.98 1.01
C SER A 43 -12.18 2.88 1.83
N GLU A 44 -12.89 1.76 2.06
CA GLU A 44 -12.35 0.59 2.78
C GLU A 44 -11.13 0.01 2.06
N LEU A 45 -11.18 -0.08 0.72
CA LEU A 45 -10.03 -0.50 -0.08
C LEU A 45 -8.85 0.47 0.07
N ALA A 46 -9.08 1.78 0.04
CA ALA A 46 -8.02 2.76 0.20
C ALA A 46 -7.28 2.60 1.53
N GLU A 47 -8.04 2.41 2.62
CA GLU A 47 -7.49 2.19 3.96
C GLU A 47 -6.69 0.90 4.06
N LEU A 48 -7.21 -0.21 3.50
CA LEU A 48 -6.51 -1.50 3.50
C LEU A 48 -5.18 -1.42 2.74
N ARG A 49 -5.15 -0.76 1.58
CA ARG A 49 -3.93 -0.59 0.76
C ARG A 49 -2.91 0.28 1.48
N LEU A 50 -3.35 1.38 2.10
CA LEU A 50 -2.46 2.24 2.89
C LEU A 50 -1.89 1.50 4.11
N ALA A 51 -2.70 0.71 4.81
CA ALA A 51 -2.25 -0.13 5.91
C ALA A 51 -1.20 -1.15 5.44
N ARG A 52 -1.40 -1.75 4.26
CA ARG A 52 -0.43 -2.68 3.66
C ARG A 52 0.89 -2.00 3.33
N ALA A 53 0.88 -0.82 2.72
CA ALA A 53 2.08 -0.03 2.45
C ALA A 53 2.86 0.26 3.75
N ARG A 54 2.17 0.62 4.84
CA ARG A 54 2.78 0.85 6.16
C ARG A 54 3.39 -0.40 6.75
N GLN A 55 2.71 -1.55 6.66
CA GLN A 55 3.23 -2.84 7.12
C GLN A 55 4.52 -3.22 6.40
N LEU A 56 4.56 -3.05 5.07
CA LEU A 56 5.74 -3.30 4.26
C LEU A 56 6.90 -2.36 4.62
N LEU A 57 6.61 -1.07 4.85
CA LEU A 57 7.60 -0.11 5.31
C LEU A 57 8.18 -0.47 6.69
N THR A 58 7.33 -0.91 7.62
CA THR A 58 7.79 -1.38 8.94
C THR A 58 8.64 -2.63 8.81
N ALA A 59 8.27 -3.58 7.94
CA ALA A 59 9.07 -4.78 7.68
C ALA A 59 10.44 -4.44 7.08
N LEU A 60 10.50 -3.48 6.17
CA LEU A 60 11.75 -2.98 5.58
C LEU A 60 12.69 -2.41 6.66
N ARG A 61 12.17 -1.53 7.52
CA ARG A 61 12.95 -0.93 8.63
C ARG A 61 13.45 -1.97 9.64
N GLY A 62 12.68 -3.04 9.85
CA GLY A 62 13.09 -4.14 10.74
C GLY A 62 14.12 -5.09 10.13
N ALA A 63 14.32 -5.04 8.80
CA ALA A 63 15.31 -5.86 8.09
C ALA A 63 16.65 -5.13 7.87
N GLU A 64 16.69 -3.80 8.03
CA GLU A 64 17.89 -2.96 7.96
C GLU A 64 18.64 -2.86 9.32
N ILE A 65 18.12 -3.49 10.39
CA ILE A 65 18.73 -3.61 11.74
C ILE A 65 19.26 -5.04 11.91
#